data_AF-A0A3P8WLJ1-F1
#
_entry.id   AF-A0A3P8WLJ1-F1
#
_cell.length_a   1.000
_cell.length_b   1.000
_cell.length_c   1.000
_cell.angle_alpha   90.00
_cell.angle_beta   90.00
_cell.angle_gamma   90.00
#
_symmetry.space_group_name_H-M   'P 1'
#
loop_
_entity.id
_entity.type
_entity.pdbx_description
1 polymer ?
#
loop_
_entity_poly.entity_id
_entity_poly.type
_entity_poly.pdbx_seq_one_letter_code
_entity_poly.pdbx_strand_id
1 'polypeptide(L)'
;MGARVARMTRNFNLENRAFREISKEKPRAAPRHESKGAPLVEVSDESIHQRNDPLLGHLKSVYVESKDTTTASTGGTEATAAEPSKEETLCKNPDLRSLMVSLPKGPYDLAEPSNIPKGKLTLTEALKVLGSHHHQPQTWTPEKIAQEYSLDLKDTKAVLEFFIPFRVELIQPKNNGAKRINAS
;
A
#
# COMPACT_ATOMS: atom_id res chain seq x y z
N MET A 1 -9.48 -40.72 -36.07
CA MET A 1 -10.94 -40.67 -35.78
C MET A 1 -11.32 -41.05 -34.33
N GLY A 2 -10.51 -41.77 -33.53
CA GLY A 2 -10.93 -42.27 -32.21
C GLY A 2 -11.05 -41.25 -31.05
N ALA A 3 -10.40 -40.08 -31.16
CA ALA A 3 -10.42 -39.08 -30.08
C ALA A 3 -11.80 -38.45 -29.82
N ARG A 4 -12.68 -38.40 -30.84
CA ARG A 4 -14.05 -37.88 -30.69
C ARG A 4 -14.95 -38.86 -29.94
N VAL A 5 -14.80 -40.15 -30.22
CA VAL A 5 -15.53 -41.23 -29.53
C VAL A 5 -15.12 -41.31 -28.06
N ALA A 6 -13.82 -41.23 -27.77
CA ALA A 6 -13.30 -41.24 -26.39
C ALA A 6 -13.80 -40.05 -25.54
N ARG A 7 -14.03 -38.88 -26.15
CA ARG A 7 -14.61 -37.71 -25.45
C ARG A 7 -16.09 -37.91 -25.13
N MET A 8 -16.85 -38.50 -26.05
CA MET A 8 -18.28 -38.79 -25.84
C MET A 8 -18.49 -39.80 -24.71
N THR A 9 -17.67 -40.86 -24.64
CA THR A 9 -17.75 -41.85 -23.55
C THR A 9 -17.26 -41.30 -22.21
N ARG A 10 -16.29 -40.38 -22.21
CA ARG A 10 -15.82 -39.70 -20.99
C ARG A 10 -16.90 -38.80 -20.37
N ASN A 11 -17.74 -38.19 -21.22
CA ASN A 11 -18.77 -37.24 -20.79
C ASN A 11 -20.11 -37.89 -20.43
N PHE A 12 -20.21 -39.21 -20.53
CA PHE A 12 -21.42 -39.90 -20.13
C PHE A 12 -21.58 -39.89 -18.61
N ASN A 13 -22.72 -39.40 -18.14
CA ASN A 13 -23.12 -39.40 -16.73
C ASN A 13 -22.14 -38.67 -15.78
N LEU A 14 -21.62 -37.52 -16.22
CA LEU A 14 -20.70 -36.70 -15.44
C LEU A 14 -21.32 -36.15 -14.17
N GLU A 15 -22.61 -35.78 -14.19
CA GLU A 15 -23.31 -35.19 -13.04
C GLU A 15 -23.40 -36.17 -11.86
N ASN A 16 -23.90 -37.39 -12.08
CA ASN A 16 -23.94 -38.39 -11.00
C ASN A 16 -22.54 -38.76 -10.51
N ARG A 17 -21.54 -38.80 -11.41
CA ARG A 17 -20.15 -39.04 -11.01
C ARG A 17 -19.63 -37.89 -10.14
N ALA A 18 -19.90 -36.65 -10.50
CA ALA A 18 -19.52 -35.48 -9.71
C ALA A 18 -20.20 -35.48 -8.34
N PHE A 19 -21.52 -35.73 -8.28
CA PHE A 19 -22.24 -35.84 -7.00
C PHE A 19 -21.70 -36.96 -6.12
N ARG A 20 -21.28 -38.09 -6.70
CA ARG A 20 -20.64 -39.19 -5.96
C ARG A 20 -19.26 -38.83 -5.40
N GLU A 21 -18.51 -37.95 -6.06
CA GLU A 21 -17.21 -37.48 -5.56
C GLU A 21 -17.37 -36.38 -4.52
N ILE A 22 -18.35 -35.49 -4.68
CA ILE A 22 -18.64 -34.39 -3.73
C ILE A 22 -19.25 -34.90 -2.42
N SER A 23 -20.05 -35.98 -2.47
CA SER A 23 -20.66 -36.59 -1.28
C SER A 23 -19.70 -37.41 -0.43
N LYS A 24 -18.47 -37.66 -0.90
CA LYS A 24 -17.44 -38.27 -0.06
C LYS A 24 -17.04 -37.30 1.04
N GLU A 25 -16.72 -37.83 2.21
CA GLU A 25 -16.17 -37.03 3.29
C GLU A 25 -14.89 -36.32 2.82
N LYS A 26 -14.74 -35.06 3.24
CA LYS A 26 -13.56 -34.27 2.89
C LYS A 26 -12.31 -35.02 3.38
N PRO A 27 -11.26 -35.16 2.54
CA PRO A 27 -10.05 -35.84 2.97
C PRO A 27 -9.47 -35.13 4.20
N ARG A 28 -8.88 -35.91 5.10
CA ARG A 28 -8.18 -35.36 6.27
C ARG A 28 -7.13 -34.36 5.78
N ALA A 29 -7.14 -33.16 6.37
CA ALA A 29 -6.14 -32.15 6.08
C ALA A 29 -4.74 -32.74 6.25
N ALA A 30 -3.83 -32.38 5.33
CA ALA A 30 -2.45 -32.83 5.41
C ALA A 30 -1.86 -32.49 6.80
N PRO A 31 -1.07 -33.39 7.40
CA PRO A 31 -0.43 -33.11 8.68
C PRO A 31 0.41 -31.83 8.56
N ARG A 32 0.24 -30.91 9.51
CA ARG A 32 1.07 -29.71 9.60
C ARG A 32 2.47 -30.11 10.06
N HIS A 33 3.48 -29.61 9.35
CA HIS A 33 4.87 -29.72 9.78
C HIS A 33 5.02 -29.00 11.13
N GLU A 34 5.90 -29.50 12.01
CA GLU A 34 6.21 -28.83 13.27
C GLU A 34 6.77 -27.43 12.97
N SER A 35 5.96 -26.41 13.23
CA SER A 35 6.40 -25.03 13.22
C SER A 35 7.11 -24.78 14.55
N LYS A 36 8.40 -24.39 14.51
CA LYS A 36 9.14 -23.86 15.66
C LYS A 36 8.65 -22.46 16.06
N GLY A 37 7.33 -22.26 16.12
CA GLY A 37 6.72 -21.06 16.66
C GLY A 37 6.41 -21.34 18.12
N ALA A 38 7.09 -20.63 19.01
CA ALA A 38 6.77 -20.67 20.44
C ALA A 38 5.26 -20.44 20.64
N PRO A 39 4.61 -21.15 21.57
CA PRO A 39 3.24 -20.82 21.93
C PRO A 39 3.22 -19.35 22.32
N LEU A 40 2.28 -18.60 21.75
CA LEU A 40 1.98 -17.23 22.14
C LEU A 40 1.51 -17.32 23.60
N VAL A 41 2.46 -17.17 24.53
CA VAL A 41 2.15 -17.06 25.94
C VAL A 41 1.30 -15.81 26.03
N GLU A 42 0.03 -15.98 26.38
CA GLU A 42 -0.79 -14.90 26.91
C GLU A 42 -0.11 -14.47 28.22
N VAL A 43 0.88 -13.60 28.10
CA VAL A 43 1.54 -13.01 29.26
C VAL A 43 0.53 -12.05 29.86
N SER A 44 -0.34 -12.58 30.70
CA SER A 44 -1.14 -11.79 31.64
C SER A 44 -0.17 -11.28 32.70
N ASP A 45 0.66 -10.32 32.33
CA ASP A 45 1.60 -9.67 33.23
C ASP A 45 0.80 -8.86 34.26
N GLU A 46 0.53 -9.46 35.42
CA GLU A 46 -0.11 -8.82 36.57
C GLU A 46 0.63 -7.53 37.00
N SER A 47 1.90 -7.40 36.61
CA SER A 47 2.73 -6.20 36.77
C SER A 47 2.18 -4.96 36.04
N ILE A 48 1.35 -5.12 35.00
CA ILE A 48 0.70 -4.01 34.29
C ILE A 48 -0.41 -3.39 35.16
N HIS A 49 -1.04 -4.16 36.05
CA HIS A 49 -2.12 -3.68 36.93
C HIS A 49 -1.62 -3.06 38.24
N GLN A 50 -0.32 -3.13 38.52
CA GLN A 50 0.27 -2.57 39.74
C GLN A 50 0.67 -1.10 39.55
N ARG A 51 0.41 -0.28 40.56
CA ARG A 51 0.77 1.13 40.57
C ARG A 51 2.29 1.30 40.66
N ASN A 52 2.87 2.03 39.70
CA ASN A 52 4.30 2.29 39.61
C ASN A 52 4.64 3.71 40.12
N ASP A 53 5.11 3.82 41.36
CA ASP A 53 5.39 5.09 42.03
C ASP A 53 6.48 5.99 41.39
N PRO A 54 7.61 5.48 40.86
CA PRO A 54 8.57 6.34 40.16
C PRO A 54 7.97 6.98 38.90
N LEU A 55 7.15 6.23 38.15
CA LEU A 55 6.49 6.74 36.95
C LEU A 55 5.46 7.82 37.30
N LEU A 56 4.76 7.65 38.42
CA LEU A 56 3.87 8.68 38.97
C LEU A 56 4.62 9.96 39.38
N GLY A 57 5.85 9.83 39.89
CA GLY A 57 6.74 10.96 40.16
C GLY A 57 7.09 11.75 38.90
N HIS A 58 7.39 11.05 37.79
CA HIS A 58 7.67 11.69 36.51
C HIS A 58 6.46 12.42 35.95
N LEU A 59 5.25 11.84 36.03
CA LEU A 59 4.02 12.49 35.56
C LEU A 59 3.70 13.78 36.33
N LYS A 60 4.00 13.82 37.64
CA LYS A 60 3.82 15.03 38.45
C LYS A 60 4.78 16.17 38.06
N SER A 61 5.96 15.84 37.54
CA SER A 61 6.96 16.84 37.16
C SER A 61 6.63 17.57 35.86
N VAL A 62 5.78 16.97 35.01
CA VAL A 62 5.41 17.52 33.71
C VAL A 62 4.03 18.16 33.81
N TYR A 63 3.99 19.48 33.89
CA TYR A 63 2.76 20.26 33.81
C TYR A 63 2.52 20.68 32.35
N VAL A 64 1.39 20.26 31.77
CA VAL A 64 0.97 20.66 30.42
C VAL A 64 -0.17 21.67 30.56
N GLU A 65 0.09 22.91 30.17
CA GLU A 65 -0.94 23.94 30.05
C GLU A 65 -1.57 23.81 28.65
N SER A 66 -2.74 23.17 28.54
CA SER A 66 -3.49 23.16 27.29
C SER A 66 -4.07 24.54 27.06
N LYS A 67 -3.50 25.30 26.13
CA LYS A 67 -4.09 26.54 25.63
C LYS A 67 -5.03 26.22 24.48
N ASP A 68 -6.03 25.41 24.76
CA ASP A 68 -7.19 25.33 23.88
C ASP A 68 -7.89 26.69 23.99
N THR A 69 -7.78 27.49 22.94
CA THR A 69 -8.59 28.69 22.76
C THR A 69 -10.05 28.23 22.68
N THR A 70 -10.69 28.11 23.84
CA THR A 70 -12.14 28.06 23.93
C THR A 70 -12.61 29.42 23.42
N THR A 71 -12.95 29.46 22.14
CA THR A 71 -13.70 30.57 21.57
C THR A 71 -14.93 30.75 22.42
N ALA A 72 -14.96 31.87 23.14
CA ALA A 72 -16.13 32.36 23.82
C ALA A 72 -17.28 32.45 22.81
N SER A 73 -18.20 31.47 22.87
CA SER A 73 -19.58 31.69 22.45
C SER A 73 -20.41 31.69 23.72
N THR A 74 -20.89 32.88 24.03
CA THR A 74 -21.81 33.24 25.09
C THR A 74 -23.02 32.30 25.16
N GLY A 75 -23.38 31.95 26.39
CA GLY A 75 -24.71 31.60 26.91
C GLY A 75 -25.78 31.02 25.97
N GLY A 76 -26.28 29.84 26.37
CA GLY A 76 -27.69 29.47 26.21
C GLY A 76 -28.01 28.52 25.05
N THR A 77 -28.51 27.34 25.42
CA THR A 77 -29.51 26.49 24.73
C THR A 77 -29.26 26.07 23.27
N GLU A 78 -29.15 24.75 23.12
CA GLU A 78 -29.66 23.90 22.02
C GLU A 78 -29.43 24.32 20.56
N ALA A 79 -28.66 23.49 19.84
CA ALA A 79 -29.07 22.76 18.62
C ALA A 79 -27.90 22.55 17.63
N THR A 80 -27.60 21.28 17.38
CA THR A 80 -27.15 20.66 16.10
C THR A 80 -26.28 21.46 15.14
N ALA A 81 -25.05 20.99 14.89
CA ALA A 81 -24.68 20.19 13.71
C ALA A 81 -23.16 20.23 13.41
N ALA A 82 -22.67 19.08 12.93
CA ALA A 82 -21.48 18.88 12.08
C ALA A 82 -20.08 18.91 12.72
N GLU A 83 -19.60 17.71 13.05
CA GLU A 83 -18.24 17.20 12.78
C GLU A 83 -17.68 17.71 11.43
N PRO A 84 -16.35 17.96 11.32
CA PRO A 84 -15.49 16.82 11.03
C PRO A 84 -14.15 16.80 11.77
N SER A 85 -13.84 15.60 12.28
CA SER A 85 -12.53 14.94 12.24
C SER A 85 -11.37 15.66 12.92
N LYS A 86 -11.10 15.20 14.15
CA LYS A 86 -9.84 15.28 14.89
C LYS A 86 -8.63 15.07 13.97
N GLU A 87 -7.95 16.15 13.64
CA GLU A 87 -6.51 16.12 13.34
C GLU A 87 -5.79 15.85 14.66
N GLU A 88 -5.56 14.58 14.95
CA GLU A 88 -4.66 14.17 16.01
C GLU A 88 -3.28 14.76 15.69
N THR A 89 -2.84 15.58 16.63
CA THR A 89 -1.52 16.20 16.75
C THR A 89 -0.42 15.13 16.65
N LEU A 90 -0.02 14.79 15.43
CA LEU A 90 1.11 13.92 15.21
C LEU A 90 2.37 14.66 15.67
N CYS A 91 3.08 14.05 16.62
CA CYS A 91 4.41 14.41 17.07
C CYS A 91 5.24 15.00 15.93
N LYS A 92 5.75 16.22 16.12
CA LYS A 92 6.74 16.87 15.26
C LYS A 92 8.06 16.10 15.36
N ASN A 93 8.10 14.89 14.82
CA ASN A 93 9.35 14.22 14.52
C ASN A 93 10.00 15.05 13.40
N PRO A 94 11.21 15.60 13.61
CA PRO A 94 11.85 16.49 12.64
C PRO A 94 12.16 15.78 11.31
N ASP A 95 12.03 14.46 11.27
CA ASP A 95 12.43 13.59 10.17
C ASP A 95 11.28 13.11 9.28
N LEU A 96 10.07 13.62 9.48
CA LEU A 96 8.93 13.30 8.64
C LEU A 96 8.62 14.44 7.67
N ARG A 97 8.38 14.10 6.41
CA ARG A 97 7.91 14.98 5.34
C ARG A 97 6.45 14.69 5.01
N SER A 98 5.74 15.71 4.53
CA SER A 98 4.39 15.56 4.00
C SER A 98 4.40 14.85 2.64
N LEU A 99 3.35 14.07 2.38
CA LEU A 99 3.07 13.48 1.07
C LEU A 99 2.85 14.57 0.01
N MET A 100 3.61 14.54 -1.09
CA MET A 100 3.43 15.50 -2.20
C MET A 100 2.42 15.03 -3.25
N VAL A 101 2.15 13.73 -3.29
CA VAL A 101 1.35 13.09 -4.32
C VAL A 101 0.40 12.10 -3.66
N SER A 102 -0.87 12.45 -3.61
CA SER A 102 -1.91 11.52 -3.15
C SER A 102 -2.57 10.82 -4.33
N LEU A 103 -2.88 9.54 -4.18
CA LEU A 103 -3.80 8.87 -5.09
C LEU A 103 -5.21 9.45 -4.97
N PRO A 104 -5.98 9.54 -6.07
CA PRO A 104 -7.41 9.81 -5.98
C PRO A 104 -8.08 8.71 -5.17
N LYS A 105 -8.79 9.09 -4.09
CA LYS A 105 -9.51 8.14 -3.23
C LYS A 105 -10.52 7.35 -4.06
N GLY A 106 -10.21 6.08 -4.28
CA GLY A 106 -11.07 5.13 -4.98
C GLY A 106 -11.82 4.24 -4.01
N PRO A 107 -12.74 3.39 -4.50
CA PRO A 107 -13.48 2.42 -3.67
C PRO A 107 -12.56 1.38 -3.01
N TYR A 108 -11.31 1.26 -3.45
CA TYR A 108 -10.25 0.44 -2.86
C TYR A 108 -9.18 1.34 -2.25
N ASP A 109 -9.59 2.18 -1.30
CA ASP A 109 -8.72 3.17 -0.67
C ASP A 109 -7.63 2.46 0.14
N LEU A 110 -6.43 2.36 -0.43
CA LEU A 110 -5.23 2.00 0.31
C LEU A 110 -4.86 3.23 1.13
N ALA A 111 -4.91 3.11 2.47
CA ALA A 111 -4.54 4.19 3.36
C ALA A 111 -3.09 4.63 3.10
N GLU A 112 -2.92 5.73 2.38
CA GLU A 112 -1.60 6.32 2.17
C GLU A 112 -1.13 6.98 3.47
N PRO A 113 0.12 6.74 3.91
CA PRO A 113 0.64 7.38 5.09
C PRO A 113 0.75 8.88 4.86
N SER A 114 0.10 9.67 5.72
CA SER A 114 0.15 11.14 5.67
C SER A 114 1.56 11.69 5.96
N ASN A 115 2.37 10.94 6.73
CA ASN A 115 3.72 11.31 7.12
C ASN A 115 4.74 10.27 6.65
N ILE A 116 5.72 10.72 5.86
CA ILE A 116 6.73 9.87 5.24
C ILE A 116 8.09 10.21 5.85
N PRO A 117 8.92 9.23 6.24
CA PRO A 117 10.27 9.52 6.69
C PRO A 117 11.15 10.10 5.57
N LYS A 118 12.03 11.04 5.92
CA LYS A 118 13.08 11.54 5.03
C LYS A 118 13.90 10.39 4.45
N GLY A 119 14.36 10.54 3.20
CA GLY A 119 15.07 9.49 2.50
C GLY A 119 14.20 8.34 1.97
N LYS A 120 12.89 8.33 2.24
CA LYS A 120 11.96 7.32 1.71
C LYS A 120 10.95 7.94 0.76
N LEU A 121 10.45 7.11 -0.16
CA LEU A 121 9.40 7.45 -1.11
C LEU A 121 8.22 6.50 -0.95
N THR A 122 7.01 7.03 -1.14
CA THR A 122 5.84 6.19 -1.39
C THR A 122 5.87 5.66 -2.83
N LEU A 123 5.14 4.57 -3.08
CA LEU A 123 5.07 3.98 -4.42
C LEU A 123 4.57 4.98 -5.47
N THR A 124 3.60 5.81 -5.10
CA THR A 124 2.93 6.76 -5.99
C THR A 124 3.84 7.93 -6.34
N GLU A 125 4.56 8.46 -5.35
CA GLU A 125 5.62 9.44 -5.58
C GLU A 125 6.74 8.86 -6.44
N ALA A 126 7.20 7.63 -6.15
CA ALA A 126 8.25 6.99 -6.94
C ALA A 126 7.84 6.88 -8.42
N LEU A 127 6.62 6.41 -8.70
CA LEU A 127 6.09 6.32 -10.06
C LEU A 127 5.99 7.69 -10.73
N LYS A 128 5.56 8.73 -10.00
CA LYS A 128 5.48 10.10 -10.53
C LYS A 128 6.86 10.65 -10.87
N VAL A 129 7.83 10.52 -9.97
CA VAL A 129 9.22 10.97 -10.13
C VAL A 129 9.88 10.31 -11.34
N LEU A 130 9.74 8.98 -11.46
CA LEU A 130 10.30 8.22 -12.56
C LEU A 130 9.64 8.61 -13.89
N GLY A 131 8.31 8.76 -13.90
CA GLY A 131 7.56 9.18 -15.08
C GLY A 131 7.95 10.58 -15.54
N SER A 132 8.06 11.54 -14.61
CA SER A 132 8.42 12.93 -14.92
C SER A 132 9.86 13.07 -15.40
N HIS A 133 10.80 12.34 -14.79
CA HIS A 133 12.19 12.28 -15.26
C HIS A 133 12.27 11.71 -16.69
N HIS A 134 11.51 10.66 -16.99
CA HIS A 134 11.49 10.06 -18.33
C HIS A 134 10.93 11.02 -19.39
N HIS A 135 9.92 11.84 -19.05
CA HIS A 135 9.33 12.78 -20.00
C HIS A 135 10.19 14.04 -20.20
N GLN A 136 10.82 14.53 -19.13
CA GLN A 136 11.57 15.79 -19.15
C GLN A 136 12.84 15.67 -18.30
N PRO A 137 13.88 14.97 -18.80
CA PRO A 137 15.10 14.72 -18.05
C PRO A 137 15.88 16.01 -17.74
N GLN A 138 15.75 17.05 -18.58
CA GLN A 138 16.41 18.34 -18.37
C GLN A 138 15.78 19.15 -17.21
N THR A 139 14.47 19.03 -17.01
CA THR A 139 13.73 19.74 -15.95
C THR A 139 13.78 19.00 -14.62
N TRP A 140 13.81 17.67 -14.66
CA TRP A 140 13.75 16.78 -13.50
C TRP A 140 15.10 16.15 -13.21
N THR A 141 16.12 16.97 -12.97
CA THR A 141 17.46 16.46 -12.65
C THR A 141 17.47 15.64 -11.34
N PRO A 142 18.40 14.69 -11.18
CA PRO A 142 18.54 13.92 -9.94
C PRO A 142 18.73 14.81 -8.70
N GLU A 143 19.35 15.97 -8.88
CA GLU A 143 19.58 16.96 -7.83
C GLU A 143 18.27 17.63 -7.40
N LYS A 144 17.44 18.02 -8.36
CA LYS A 144 16.12 18.61 -8.09
C LYS A 144 15.21 17.60 -7.38
N ILE A 145 15.19 16.35 -7.84
CA ILE A 145 14.39 15.28 -7.23
C ILE A 145 14.85 15.02 -5.80
N ALA A 146 16.16 14.97 -5.56
CA ALA A 146 16.70 14.77 -4.23
C ALA A 146 16.30 15.89 -3.26
N GLN A 147 16.30 17.14 -3.72
CA GLN A 147 15.87 18.29 -2.93
C GLN A 147 14.37 18.27 -2.64
N GLU A 148 13.53 18.04 -3.66
CA GLU A 148 12.07 18.05 -3.50
C GLU A 148 11.58 16.95 -2.55
N TYR A 149 12.18 15.77 -2.62
CA TYR A 149 11.74 14.61 -1.82
C TYR A 149 12.63 14.32 -0.61
N SER A 150 13.62 15.18 -0.32
CA SER A 150 14.60 14.98 0.77
C SER A 150 15.26 13.59 0.71
N LEU A 151 15.81 13.25 -0.46
CA LEU A 151 16.50 11.98 -0.73
C LEU A 151 18.00 12.19 -0.87
N ASP A 152 18.76 11.11 -0.68
CA ASP A 152 20.20 11.12 -0.91
C ASP A 152 20.53 11.12 -2.41
N LEU A 153 21.46 11.99 -2.82
CA LEU A 153 21.87 12.13 -4.22
C LEU A 153 22.44 10.86 -4.85
N LYS A 154 23.04 9.98 -4.02
CA LYS A 154 23.59 8.71 -4.49
C LYS A 154 22.46 7.75 -4.86
N ASP A 155 21.48 7.65 -3.97
CA ASP A 155 20.34 6.76 -4.12
C ASP A 155 19.42 7.23 -5.24
N THR A 156 19.19 8.55 -5.39
CA THR A 156 18.39 9.07 -6.50
C THR A 156 19.02 8.76 -7.86
N LYS A 157 20.34 8.91 -8.00
CA LYS A 157 21.04 8.53 -9.23
C LYS A 157 20.91 7.04 -9.53
N ALA A 158 21.12 6.19 -8.52
CA ALA A 158 20.97 4.75 -8.68
C ALA A 158 19.53 4.36 -9.08
N VAL A 159 18.52 4.97 -8.46
CA VAL A 159 17.11 4.73 -8.81
C VAL A 159 16.83 5.12 -10.26
N LEU A 160 17.30 6.29 -10.71
CA LEU A 160 17.06 6.75 -12.08
C LEU A 160 17.82 5.91 -13.13
N GLU A 161 18.99 5.38 -12.79
CA GLU A 161 19.82 4.57 -13.70
C GLU A 161 19.34 3.13 -13.80
N PHE A 162 19.04 2.49 -12.67
CA PHE A 162 18.74 1.05 -12.62
C PHE A 162 17.25 0.73 -12.70
N PHE A 163 16.37 1.66 -12.32
CA PHE A 163 14.93 1.40 -12.27
C PHE A 163 14.22 1.99 -13.49
N ILE A 164 14.05 1.17 -14.53
CA ILE A 164 13.44 1.58 -15.81
C ILE A 164 12.14 0.81 -16.09
N PRO A 165 11.06 1.04 -15.32
CA PRO A 165 9.81 0.29 -15.48
C PRO A 165 9.06 0.62 -16.79
N PHE A 166 9.36 1.75 -17.45
CA PHE A 166 8.58 2.29 -18.57
C PHE A 166 9.34 2.41 -19.90
N ARG A 167 10.37 1.60 -20.14
CA ARG A 167 11.06 1.61 -21.45
C ARG A 167 10.20 0.89 -22.50
N VAL A 168 9.27 1.62 -23.09
CA VAL A 168 8.46 1.12 -24.20
C VAL A 168 9.23 1.35 -25.49
N GLU A 169 9.90 0.30 -25.97
CA GLU A 169 10.45 0.30 -27.32
C GLU A 169 9.28 0.08 -28.30
N LEU A 170 8.86 1.16 -28.98
CA LEU A 170 7.86 1.08 -30.04
C LEU A 170 8.49 0.37 -31.24
N ILE A 171 8.33 -0.96 -31.30
CA ILE A 171 8.70 -1.75 -32.46
C ILE A 171 7.72 -1.40 -33.57
N GLN A 172 8.09 -0.46 -34.43
CA GLN A 172 7.29 -0.17 -35.61
C GLN A 172 7.16 -1.45 -36.44
N PRO A 173 5.94 -1.87 -36.82
CA PRO A 173 5.78 -3.02 -37.70
C PRO A 173 6.50 -2.70 -39.01
N LYS A 174 7.48 -3.52 -39.38
CA LYS A 174 8.13 -3.42 -40.69
C LYS A 174 7.02 -3.54 -41.72
N ASN A 175 6.77 -2.46 -42.45
CA ASN A 175 5.86 -2.45 -43.58
C ASN A 175 6.54 -3.25 -44.71
N ASN A 176 6.57 -4.58 -44.58
CA ASN A 176 6.96 -5.48 -45.66
C ASN A 176 5.95 -5.24 -46.75
N GLY A 177 6.37 -4.50 -47.78
CA GLY A 177 5.51 -4.02 -48.87
C GLY A 177 4.55 -5.10 -49.31
N ALA A 178 3.29 -4.96 -48.90
CA ALA A 178 2.22 -5.81 -49.35
C ALA A 178 2.20 -5.66 -50.88
N LYS A 179 2.65 -6.71 -51.57
CA LYS A 179 2.54 -6.81 -53.02
C LYS A 179 1.05 -6.71 -53.32
N ARG A 180 0.60 -5.51 -53.68
CA ARG A 180 -0.76 -5.24 -54.14
C ARG A 180 -0.93 -6.05 -55.42
N ILE A 181 -1.74 -7.10 -55.32
CA ILE A 181 -2.10 -7.91 -56.49
C ILE A 181 -3.08 -7.04 -57.27
N ASN A 182 -2.63 -6.46 -58.38
CA ASN A 182 -3.53 -5.76 -59.30
C ASN A 182 -4.27 -6.84 -60.09
N ALA A 183 -5.58 -6.94 -59.90
CA ALA A 183 -6.43 -7.76 -60.75
C ALA A 183 -6.58 -7.06 -62.11
N SER A 184 -6.24 -7.78 -63.19
CA SER A 184 -6.53 -7.41 -64.57
C SER A 184 -7.95 -7.79 -64.95
#